data_AF-A0A2X0RBG0-F1
#
_entry.id   AF-A0A2X0RBG0-F1
#
_cell.length_a   1.000
_cell.length_b   1.000
_cell.length_c   1.000
_cell.angle_alpha   90.00
_cell.angle_beta   90.00
_cell.angle_gamma   90.00
#
_symmetry.space_group_name_H-M   'P 1'
#
loop_
_entity.id
_entity.type
_entity.pdbx_description
1 polymer ?
#
loop_
_entity_poly.entity_id
_entity_poly.type
_entity_poly.pdbx_seq_one_letter_code
_entity_poly.pdbx_strand_id
1 'polypeptide(L)' 'MVSGSNISSVGSANQDFRSYTLNFEVNSFNYNPALTQELKKIFEKDLDKCTLLTNDYFAQQSSWLKFKQYFSRLLSPIF' A
#
# COMPACT_ATOMS: atom_id res chain seq x y z
N MET A 1 -7.62 4.11 0.84
CA MET A 1 -6.84 5.38 0.76
C MET A 1 -7.67 6.51 1.36
N VAL A 2 -7.05 7.42 2.12
CA VAL A 2 -7.71 8.59 2.72
C VAL A 2 -6.91 9.85 2.35
N SER A 3 -7.61 10.92 1.96
CA SER A 3 -7.00 12.23 1.71
C SER A 3 -7.66 13.29 2.61
N GLY A 4 -6.85 13.85 3.51
CA GLY A 4 -7.32 14.79 4.52
C GLY A 4 -8.41 14.19 5.41
N SER A 5 -9.56 14.87 5.46
CA SER A 5 -10.72 14.45 6.27
C SER A 5 -12.01 14.30 5.46
N ASN A 6 -11.96 14.47 4.13
CA ASN A 6 -13.17 14.62 3.30
C ASN A 6 -13.29 13.61 2.15
N ILE A 7 -12.19 12.97 1.74
CA ILE A 7 -12.17 12.05 0.61
C ILE A 7 -11.53 10.73 1.03
N SER A 8 -12.19 9.63 0.69
CA SER A 8 -11.63 8.29 0.83
C SER A 8 -11.91 7.45 -0.42
N SER A 9 -10.98 6.57 -0.76
CA SER A 9 -11.15 5.57 -1.83
C SER A 9 -11.01 4.18 -1.22
N VAL A 10 -11.99 3.32 -1.45
CA VAL A 10 -12.03 1.93 -0.96
C VAL A 10 -12.41 1.02 -2.12
N GLY A 11 -11.70 -0.09 -2.26
CA GLY A 11 -11.97 -1.07 -3.30
C GLY A 11 -10.85 -2.10 -3.40
N SER A 12 -10.81 -2.80 -4.51
CA SER A 12 -9.90 -3.94 -4.72
C SER A 12 -8.53 -3.53 -5.29
N ALA A 13 -8.41 -2.33 -5.87
CA ALA A 13 -7.19 -1.92 -6.57
C ALA A 13 -6.01 -1.74 -5.61
N ASN A 14 -4.94 -2.51 -5.83
CA ASN A 14 -3.64 -2.28 -5.21
C ASN A 14 -2.93 -1.08 -5.85
N GLN A 15 -1.91 -0.55 -5.16
CA GLN A 15 -1.06 0.54 -5.65
C GLN A 15 0.12 0.01 -6.48
N ASP A 16 -0.19 -0.76 -7.53
CA ASP A 16 0.81 -1.33 -8.42
C ASP A 16 0.37 -1.28 -9.89
N PHE A 17 1.36 -1.40 -10.78
CA PHE A 17 1.14 -1.28 -12.23
C PHE A 17 0.11 -2.29 -12.77
N ARG A 18 0.00 -3.48 -12.18
CA ARG A 18 -0.88 -4.54 -12.67
C ARG A 18 -2.32 -4.23 -12.33
N SER A 19 -2.59 -3.79 -11.09
CA SER A 19 -3.93 -3.33 -10.70
C SER A 19 -4.42 -2.16 -11.58
N TYR A 20 -3.53 -1.30 -12.09
CA TYR A 20 -3.92 -0.21 -12.99
C TYR A 20 -4.09 -0.58 -14.46
N THR A 21 -3.40 -1.62 -14.93
CA THR A 21 -3.28 -1.90 -16.39
C THR A 21 -3.92 -3.21 -16.82
N LEU A 22 -3.87 -4.22 -15.96
CA LEU A 22 -4.16 -5.60 -16.34
C LEU A 22 -5.38 -6.16 -15.60
N ASN A 23 -5.54 -5.83 -14.32
CA ASN A 23 -6.63 -6.37 -13.53
C ASN A 23 -7.91 -5.55 -13.70
N PHE A 24 -9.05 -6.23 -13.64
CA PHE A 24 -10.36 -5.59 -13.49
C PHE A 24 -10.57 -5.26 -12.01
N GLU A 25 -10.11 -4.08 -11.62
CA GLU A 25 -10.29 -3.58 -10.26
C GLU A 25 -11.47 -2.63 -10.17
N VAL A 26 -12.12 -2.59 -9.01
CA VAL A 26 -13.17 -1.61 -8.71
C VAL A 26 -12.75 -0.80 -7.50
N ASN A 27 -12.78 0.53 -7.63
CA ASN A 27 -12.59 1.47 -6.52
C ASN A 27 -13.79 2.41 -6.42
N SER A 28 -14.31 2.55 -5.20
CA SER A 28 -15.34 3.53 -4.84
C SER A 28 -14.69 4.77 -4.25
N PHE A 29 -14.97 5.93 -4.83
CA PHE A 29 -14.61 7.23 -4.28
C PHE A 29 -15.75 7.77 -3.42
N ASN A 30 -15.45 8.02 -2.15
CA ASN A 30 -16.42 8.44 -1.14
C ASN A 30 -16.09 9.85 -0.66
N TYR A 31 -17.06 10.76 -0.84
CA TYR A 31 -17.00 12.16 -0.40
C TYR A 31 -17.79 12.37 0.90
N ASN A 32 -17.60 11.46 1.86
CA ASN A 32 -18.27 11.50 3.16
C ASN A 32 -17.24 11.76 4.27
N PRO A 33 -17.27 12.92 4.94
CA PRO A 33 -16.31 13.24 6.00
C PRO A 33 -16.36 12.28 7.20
N ALA A 34 -17.54 11.80 7.59
CA ALA A 34 -17.68 10.88 8.73
C ALA A 34 -16.98 9.55 8.45
N LEU A 35 -17.26 8.95 7.28
CA LEU A 35 -16.59 7.73 6.82
C LEU A 35 -15.08 7.95 6.67
N THR A 36 -14.68 9.08 6.10
CA THR A 36 -13.26 9.39 5.87
C THR A 36 -12.49 9.50 7.20
N GLN A 37 -13.09 10.10 8.22
CA GLN A 37 -12.48 10.17 9.55
C GLN A 37 -12.39 8.80 10.23
N GLU A 38 -13.39 7.93 10.06
CA GLU A 38 -13.33 6.56 10.58
C GLU A 38 -12.16 5.79 9.96
N LEU A 39 -12.04 5.79 8.64
CA LEU A 39 -10.95 5.13 7.93
C LEU A 39 -9.58 5.72 8.29
N LYS A 40 -9.52 7.05 8.51
CA LYS A 40 -8.29 7.71 8.97
C LYS A 40 -7.87 7.22 10.35
N LYS A 41 -8.79 7.10 11.30
CA LYS A 41 -8.50 6.60 12.65
C LYS A 41 -7.99 5.15 12.63
N ILE A 42 -8.53 4.32 11.74
CA ILE A 42 -8.03 2.95 11.55
C ILE A 42 -6.58 2.99 11.07
N PHE A 43 -6.28 3.80 10.05
CA PHE A 43 -4.92 3.98 9.55
C PHE A 43 -3.96 4.49 10.63
N GLU A 44 -4.35 5.51 11.40
CA GLU A 44 -3.54 6.06 12.49
C GLU A 44 -3.26 5.01 13.58
N LYS A 45 -4.24 4.18 13.92
CA LYS A 45 -4.07 3.06 14.86
C LYS A 45 -3.11 2.00 14.34
N ASP A 46 -3.09 1.76 13.03
CA ASP A 46 -2.15 0.81 12.43
C ASP A 46 -0.70 1.33 12.47
N LEU A 47 -0.50 2.65 12.52
CA LEU A 47 0.83 3.25 12.70
C LEU A 47 1.47 2.84 14.04
N ASP A 48 0.66 2.65 15.09
CA ASP A 48 1.15 2.21 16.41
C ASP A 48 1.76 0.80 16.39
N LYS A 49 1.48 0.00 15.36
CA LYS A 49 1.93 -1.38 15.21
C LYS A 49 2.77 -1.63 13.96
N CYS A 50 3.19 -0.57 13.27
CA CYS A 50 3.96 -0.68 12.04
C CYS A 50 5.48 -0.54 12.29
N THR A 51 6.28 -1.03 11.35
CA THR A 51 7.72 -0.78 11.32
C THR A 51 8.01 0.34 10.34
N LEU A 52 8.67 1.41 10.81
CA LEU A 52 9.12 2.47 9.93
C LEU A 52 10.24 1.96 9.01
N LEU A 53 10.00 2.01 7.70
CA LEU A 53 10.96 1.56 6.69
C LEU A 53 11.90 2.73 6.33
N THR A 54 13.14 2.68 6.82
CA THR A 54 14.18 3.69 6.53
C THR A 54 15.26 3.12 5.60
N ASN A 55 16.15 3.98 5.09
CA ASN A 55 17.31 3.51 4.32
C ASN A 55 18.20 2.55 5.14
N ASP A 56 18.39 2.85 6.43
CA ASP A 56 19.16 2.00 7.33
C ASP A 56 18.51 0.62 7.54
N TYR A 57 17.18 0.58 7.63
CA TYR A 57 16.43 -0.69 7.69
C TYR A 57 16.76 -1.57 6.47
N PHE A 58 16.80 -1.00 5.27
CA PHE A 58 17.17 -1.74 4.05
C PHE A 58 18.67 -2.07 3.99
N ALA A 59 19.54 -1.19 4.48
CA ALA A 59 20.98 -1.42 4.52
C ALA A 59 21.32 -2.66 5.36
N GLN A 60 20.65 -2.83 6.50
CA GLN A 60 20.83 -3.95 7.44
C GLN A 60 20.25 -5.29 6.95
N GLN A 61 19.52 -5.32 5.83
CA GLN A 61 18.99 -6.58 5.30
C GLN A 61 20.11 -7.50 4.79
N SER A 62 19.95 -8.80 5.06
CA SER A 62 20.90 -9.82 4.63
C SER A 62 21.01 -9.91 3.10
N SER A 63 22.19 -10.26 2.61
CA SER A 63 22.44 -10.45 1.18
C SER A 63 21.51 -11.50 0.55
N TRP A 64 21.14 -12.53 1.33
CA TRP A 64 20.17 -13.54 0.90
C TRP A 64 18.76 -12.96 0.68
N LEU A 65 18.31 -12.08 1.59
CA LEU A 65 17.02 -11.41 1.43
C LEU A 65 17.02 -10.49 0.20
N LYS A 66 18.10 -9.71 0.03
CA LYS A 66 18.29 -8.84 -1.15
C LYS A 66 18.28 -9.65 -2.45
N PHE A 67 18.98 -10.78 -2.50
CA PHE A 67 18.97 -11.68 -3.66
C PHE A 67 17.55 -12.14 -4.02
N LYS A 68 16.77 -12.61 -3.04
CA LYS A 68 15.38 -13.03 -3.27
C LYS A 68 14.52 -11.88 -3.80
N GLN A 69 14.66 -10.66 -3.26
CA GLN A 69 13.92 -9.49 -3.73
C GLN A 69 14.27 -9.15 -5.19
N TYR A 70 15.56 -9.13 -5.55
CA TYR A 70 15.98 -8.88 -6.93
C TYR A 70 15.49 -9.96 -7.90
N PHE A 71 15.56 -11.23 -7.49
CA PHE A 71 15.04 -12.32 -8.30
C PHE A 71 13.53 -12.23 -8.49
N SER A 72 12.76 -11.94 -7.43
CA SER A 72 11.32 -11.74 -7.52
C SER A 72 10.92 -10.57 -8.41
N ARG A 73 11.74 -9.50 -8.50
CA ARG A 73 11.49 -8.37 -9.43
C ARG A 73 11.56 -8.78 -10.90
N LEU A 74 12.31 -9.81 -11.26
CA LEU A 74 12.34 -10.32 -12.64
C LEU A 74 10.98 -10.93 -13.04
N LEU A 75 10.25 -11.45 -12.05
CA LEU A 75 8.98 -12.13 -12.23
C LEU A 75 7.76 -11.22 -12.00
N SER A 76 7.94 -10.04 -11.43
CA SER A 76 6.84 -9.12 -11.04
C SER A 76 5.92 -8.64 -12.16
N PRO A 77 6.32 -8.57 -13.45
CA PRO A 77 5.38 -8.24 -14.52
C PRO A 77 4.39 -9.38 -14.82
N ILE A 78 4.75 -10.62 -14.49
CA ILE A 78 4.00 -11.84 -14.82
C ILE A 78 3.24 -12.35 -13.58
N PHE A 79 3.85 -12.26 -12.40
CA PHE A 79 3.33 -12.74 -11.11
C PHE A 79 3.15 -11.60 -10.10
#